data_AF-A0A1W6KHC7-F1
#
_entry.id   AF-A0A1W6KHC7-F1
#
_cell.length_a   1.000
_cell.length_b   1.000
_cell.length_c   1.000
_cell.angle_alpha   90.00
_cell.angle_beta   90.00
_cell.angle_gamma   90.00
#
_symmetry.space_group_name_H-M   'P 1'
#
loop_
_entity.id
_entity.type
_entity.pdbx_description
1 polymer ?
#
loop_
_entity_poly.entity_id
_entity_poly.type
_entity_poly.pdbx_seq_one_letter_code
_entity_poly.pdbx_strand_id
1 'polypeptide(L)'
;MRNAQFIRFAAFSLSIVFATFQIEDLMADTANKKFFDAALCKPPYSMTSATEIYDAAEALAKPDTSSLGAAIYKIPRQIGRDGFKSTEVFFASNAVGILVEGQRADDLAAKYGLKPETSDLLGTSTKGYSRELPADQQPEPGLAGPGKVRIVARQGDALPGKTLLACEFAPDF
;
A
#
# COMPACT_ATOMS: atom_id res chain seq x y z
N MET A 1 47.88 37.07 -56.94
CA MET A 1 48.20 36.31 -55.71
C MET A 1 46.89 35.95 -55.01
N ARG A 2 46.62 34.63 -54.83
CA ARG A 2 45.84 33.91 -53.78
C ARG A 2 44.58 34.59 -53.18
N ASN A 3 43.44 33.95 -52.93
CA ASN A 3 43.02 32.55 -52.90
C ASN A 3 41.49 32.55 -52.68
N ALA A 4 40.78 31.58 -53.25
CA ALA A 4 39.44 31.20 -52.84
C ALA A 4 39.45 30.55 -51.45
N GLN A 5 38.38 30.71 -50.66
CA GLN A 5 37.84 29.71 -49.72
C GLN A 5 36.52 30.22 -49.10
N PHE A 6 35.38 29.70 -49.54
CA PHE A 6 34.64 28.54 -49.01
C PHE A 6 33.79 28.85 -47.78
N ILE A 7 32.49 28.95 -48.06
CA ILE A 7 31.34 28.99 -47.15
C ILE A 7 31.35 27.73 -46.28
N ARG A 8 31.26 27.89 -44.96
CA ARG A 8 30.98 26.78 -44.03
C ARG A 8 29.59 26.95 -43.44
N PHE A 9 28.68 26.10 -43.90
CA PHE A 9 27.40 25.80 -43.27
C PHE A 9 27.65 25.16 -41.89
N ALA A 10 27.14 25.78 -40.83
CA ALA A 10 27.01 25.14 -39.52
C ALA A 10 25.58 24.62 -39.39
N ALA A 11 25.42 23.31 -39.52
CA ALA A 11 24.17 22.61 -39.26
C ALA A 11 23.91 22.58 -37.75
N PHE A 12 22.83 23.22 -37.31
CA PHE A 12 22.28 23.06 -35.97
C PHE A 12 21.52 21.73 -35.91
N SER A 13 22.15 20.70 -35.35
CA SER A 13 21.43 19.50 -34.87
C SER A 13 20.80 19.81 -33.52
N LEU A 14 19.50 20.10 -33.49
CA LEU A 14 18.70 20.08 -32.27
C LEU A 14 18.30 18.62 -31.98
N SER A 15 18.98 17.98 -31.04
CA SER A 15 18.54 16.71 -30.46
C SER A 15 17.33 16.97 -29.55
N ILE A 16 16.14 16.54 -29.98
CA ILE A 16 14.96 16.45 -29.12
C ILE A 16 15.04 15.11 -28.37
N VAL A 17 15.44 15.13 -27.11
CA VAL A 17 15.33 13.97 -26.21
C VAL A 17 14.76 14.44 -24.88
N PHE A 18 13.45 14.64 -24.77
CA PHE A 18 12.76 14.75 -23.48
C PHE A 18 11.26 14.49 -23.66
N ALA A 19 10.81 13.23 -23.64
CA ALA A 19 9.37 12.95 -23.50
C ALA A 19 9.02 11.53 -23.00
N THR A 20 9.87 10.86 -22.21
CA THR A 20 9.53 9.53 -21.67
C THR A 20 9.31 9.46 -20.16
N PHE A 21 9.59 10.54 -19.41
CA PHE A 21 9.47 10.52 -17.94
C PHE A 21 8.07 10.77 -17.37
N GLN A 22 7.09 11.24 -18.17
CA GLN A 22 5.78 11.65 -17.63
C GLN A 22 4.77 10.51 -17.47
N ILE A 23 4.99 9.36 -18.13
CA ILE A 23 4.05 8.23 -18.08
C ILE A 23 4.26 7.40 -16.81
N GLU A 24 5.50 7.34 -16.33
CA GLU A 24 5.85 6.60 -15.11
C GLU A 24 5.30 7.24 -13.84
N ASP A 25 5.22 8.58 -13.78
CA ASP A 25 4.68 9.28 -12.60
C ASP A 25 3.16 9.17 -12.48
N LEU A 26 2.43 9.13 -13.59
CA LEU A 26 0.96 9.02 -13.58
C LEU A 26 0.49 7.64 -13.09
N MET A 27 1.20 6.58 -13.51
CA MET A 27 0.96 5.20 -13.05
C MET A 27 1.44 4.97 -11.61
N ALA A 28 2.43 5.76 -11.16
CA ALA A 28 2.97 5.69 -9.81
C ALA A 28 2.04 6.32 -8.76
N ASP A 29 1.42 7.46 -9.06
CA ASP A 29 0.50 8.12 -8.13
C ASP A 29 -0.79 7.28 -7.95
N THR A 30 -1.23 6.60 -9.01
CA THR A 30 -2.37 5.68 -8.96
C THR A 30 -2.08 4.41 -8.14
N ALA A 31 -0.90 3.79 -8.28
CA ALA A 31 -0.52 2.63 -7.47
C ALA A 31 -0.35 2.97 -5.98
N ASN A 32 0.29 4.12 -5.68
CA ASN A 32 0.42 4.64 -4.31
C ASN A 32 -0.92 4.85 -3.64
N LYS A 33 -1.87 5.45 -4.37
CA LYS A 33 -3.22 5.67 -3.88
C LYS A 33 -3.94 4.33 -3.63
N LYS A 34 -3.75 3.36 -4.52
CA LYS A 34 -4.43 2.06 -4.51
C LYS A 34 -4.09 1.21 -3.27
N PHE A 35 -2.81 1.04 -2.93
CA PHE A 35 -2.42 0.21 -1.77
C PHE A 35 -2.81 0.84 -0.42
N PHE A 36 -2.63 2.16 -0.29
CA PHE A 36 -3.07 2.86 0.92
C PHE A 36 -4.60 2.87 1.05
N ASP A 37 -5.32 3.05 -0.06
CA ASP A 37 -6.79 2.94 -0.08
C ASP A 37 -7.23 1.53 0.35
N ALA A 38 -6.61 0.48 -0.18
CA ALA A 38 -6.93 -0.89 0.20
C ALA A 38 -6.68 -1.17 1.69
N ALA A 39 -5.60 -0.65 2.27
CA ALA A 39 -5.33 -0.72 3.70
C ALA A 39 -6.39 0.00 4.56
N LEU A 40 -7.17 0.92 3.97
CA LEU A 40 -8.30 1.62 4.60
C LEU A 40 -9.66 1.05 4.17
N CYS A 41 -9.68 -0.16 3.60
CA CYS A 41 -10.87 -0.80 3.03
C CYS A 41 -11.57 0.04 1.94
N LYS A 42 -10.78 0.65 1.05
CA LYS A 42 -11.28 1.43 -0.10
C LYS A 42 -10.75 0.82 -1.41
N PRO A 43 -11.62 0.38 -2.33
CA PRO A 43 -13.07 0.17 -2.14
C PRO A 43 -13.36 -0.87 -1.04
N PRO A 44 -14.62 -1.01 -0.59
CA PRO A 44 -15.00 -2.07 0.34
C PRO A 44 -14.51 -3.44 -0.10
N TYR A 45 -14.17 -4.29 0.87
CA TYR A 45 -13.57 -5.59 0.60
C TYR A 45 -14.49 -6.48 -0.25
N SER A 46 -13.95 -6.97 -1.36
CA SER A 46 -14.54 -7.99 -2.23
C SER A 46 -13.43 -8.88 -2.79
N MET A 47 -13.77 -10.04 -3.32
CA MET A 47 -12.80 -10.90 -4.00
C MET A 47 -12.15 -10.16 -5.19
N THR A 48 -12.95 -9.41 -5.97
CA THR A 48 -12.44 -8.61 -7.10
C THR A 48 -11.42 -7.58 -6.64
N SER A 49 -11.75 -6.77 -5.63
CA SER A 49 -10.82 -5.75 -5.13
C SER A 49 -9.56 -6.39 -4.52
N ALA A 50 -9.69 -7.53 -3.83
CA ALA A 50 -8.54 -8.23 -3.27
C ALA A 50 -7.59 -8.73 -4.38
N THR A 51 -8.13 -9.39 -5.41
CA THR A 51 -7.36 -9.85 -6.57
C THR A 51 -6.69 -8.68 -7.30
N GLU A 52 -7.41 -7.59 -7.55
CA GLU A 52 -6.82 -6.42 -8.21
C GLU A 52 -5.66 -5.79 -7.43
N ILE A 53 -5.69 -5.84 -6.09
CA ILE A 53 -4.61 -5.34 -5.24
C ILE A 53 -3.44 -6.32 -5.25
N TYR A 54 -3.72 -7.62 -5.22
CA TYR A 54 -2.71 -8.67 -5.33
C TYR A 54 -1.95 -8.60 -6.67
N ASP A 55 -2.66 -8.57 -7.79
CA ASP A 55 -2.07 -8.49 -9.14
C ASP A 55 -1.21 -7.23 -9.30
N ALA A 56 -1.67 -6.12 -8.72
CA ALA A 56 -0.91 -4.87 -8.73
C ALA A 56 0.41 -4.98 -7.93
N ALA A 57 0.43 -5.74 -6.82
CA ALA A 57 1.65 -5.96 -6.05
C ALA A 57 2.60 -6.93 -6.78
N GLU A 58 2.08 -8.03 -7.34
CA GLU A 58 2.87 -9.00 -8.10
C GLU A 58 3.52 -8.40 -9.35
N ALA A 59 2.83 -7.50 -10.03
CA ALA A 59 3.39 -6.78 -11.18
C ALA A 59 4.61 -5.92 -10.82
N LEU A 60 4.77 -5.55 -9.54
CA LEU A 60 5.81 -4.64 -9.06
C LEU A 60 6.95 -5.35 -8.35
N ALA A 61 6.70 -6.46 -7.67
CA ALA A 61 7.68 -7.14 -6.84
C ALA A 61 7.35 -8.61 -6.63
N LYS A 62 8.36 -9.38 -6.18
CA LYS A 62 8.15 -10.73 -5.66
C LYS A 62 7.86 -10.67 -4.16
N PRO A 63 6.96 -11.53 -3.65
CA PRO A 63 6.68 -11.56 -2.22
C PRO A 63 7.85 -12.15 -1.44
N ASP A 64 8.11 -11.58 -0.28
CA ASP A 64 8.82 -12.23 0.81
C ASP A 64 7.80 -12.94 1.70
N THR A 65 7.79 -14.27 1.66
CA THR A 65 6.90 -15.12 2.45
C THR A 65 7.59 -15.73 3.67
N SER A 66 8.81 -15.29 3.98
CA SER A 66 9.57 -15.79 5.14
C SER A 66 9.05 -15.26 6.48
N SER A 67 8.14 -14.29 6.46
CA SER A 67 7.69 -13.53 7.62
C SER A 67 6.23 -13.83 7.99
N LEU A 68 6.00 -14.28 9.24
CA LEU A 68 4.67 -14.28 9.92
C LEU A 68 3.51 -14.98 9.19
N GLY A 69 3.77 -15.84 8.21
CA GLY A 69 2.71 -16.40 7.36
C GLY A 69 2.03 -15.37 6.46
N ALA A 70 2.66 -14.21 6.28
CA ALA A 70 2.22 -13.14 5.40
C ALA A 70 3.13 -13.06 4.16
N ALA A 71 2.57 -12.57 3.05
CA ALA A 71 3.32 -12.17 1.87
C ALA A 71 3.59 -10.67 1.94
N ILE A 72 4.87 -10.28 1.99
CA ILE A 72 5.29 -8.88 2.02
C ILE A 72 5.94 -8.53 0.68
N TYR A 73 5.34 -7.58 -0.04
CA TYR A 73 5.86 -7.07 -1.29
C TYR A 73 6.61 -5.77 -1.05
N LYS A 74 7.93 -5.79 -1.23
CA LYS A 74 8.75 -4.57 -1.22
C LYS A 74 8.66 -3.91 -2.59
N ILE A 75 7.79 -2.92 -2.70
CA ILE A 75 7.55 -2.23 -3.97
C ILE A 75 8.56 -1.09 -4.18
N PRO A 76 8.96 -0.80 -5.43
CA PRO A 76 10.04 0.14 -5.73
C PRO A 76 9.68 1.61 -5.47
N ARG A 77 8.40 1.93 -5.24
CA ARG A 77 7.92 3.30 -5.05
C ARG A 77 7.32 3.49 -3.66
N GLN A 78 7.47 4.69 -3.12
CA GLN A 78 6.97 5.04 -1.79
C GLN A 78 5.46 5.25 -1.82
N ILE A 79 4.72 4.39 -1.14
CA ILE A 79 3.32 4.57 -0.78
C ILE A 79 3.24 5.67 0.28
N GLY A 80 2.43 6.69 0.09
CA GLY A 80 2.29 7.74 1.09
C GLY A 80 0.96 8.44 1.07
N ARG A 81 0.44 8.73 2.26
CA ARG A 81 -0.77 9.51 2.48
C ARG A 81 -0.78 10.07 3.90
N ASP A 82 -1.35 11.26 4.09
CA ASP A 82 -1.60 11.85 5.41
C ASP A 82 -0.33 11.99 6.29
N GLY A 83 0.86 12.04 5.68
CA GLY A 83 2.15 12.08 6.39
C GLY A 83 2.70 10.71 6.80
N PHE A 84 2.02 9.62 6.45
CA PHE A 84 2.51 8.24 6.59
C PHE A 84 3.19 7.78 5.30
N LYS A 85 4.23 6.95 5.46
CA LYS A 85 5.04 6.42 4.37
C LYS A 85 5.17 4.91 4.51
N SER A 86 5.25 4.22 3.38
CA SER A 86 5.52 2.79 3.29
C SER A 86 6.17 2.49 1.93
N THR A 87 6.91 1.38 1.86
CA THR A 87 7.35 0.76 0.60
C THR A 87 6.95 -0.71 0.55
N GLU A 88 6.06 -1.13 1.44
CA GLU A 88 5.75 -2.52 1.73
C GLU A 88 4.25 -2.72 1.75
N VAL A 89 3.78 -3.60 0.87
CA VAL A 89 2.40 -4.09 0.85
C VAL A 89 2.37 -5.43 1.57
N PHE A 90 1.38 -5.59 2.44
CA PHE A 90 1.20 -6.75 3.31
C PHE A 90 -0.06 -7.52 2.90
N PHE A 91 0.06 -8.84 2.77
CA PHE A 91 -1.07 -9.74 2.60
C PHE A 91 -0.98 -10.87 3.62
N ALA A 92 -2.07 -11.12 4.33
CA ALA A 92 -2.29 -12.32 5.12
C ALA A 92 -3.66 -12.90 4.77
N SER A 93 -3.93 -14.16 5.13
CA SER A 93 -5.10 -14.94 4.67
C SER A 93 -6.44 -14.17 4.64
N ASN A 94 -6.67 -13.26 5.58
CA ASN A 94 -7.88 -12.47 5.77
C ASN A 94 -7.62 -10.95 5.80
N ALA A 95 -6.44 -10.50 5.38
CA ALA A 95 -6.04 -9.10 5.49
C ALA A 95 -5.20 -8.61 4.30
N VAL A 96 -5.46 -7.37 3.89
CA VAL A 96 -4.64 -6.62 2.94
C VAL A 96 -4.25 -5.28 3.55
N GLY A 97 -2.98 -4.90 3.44
CA GLY A 97 -2.48 -3.72 4.12
C GLY A 97 -1.14 -3.23 3.63
N ILE A 98 -0.56 -2.33 4.40
CA ILE A 98 0.78 -1.78 4.19
C ILE A 98 1.56 -1.77 5.51
N LEU A 99 2.89 -1.83 5.42
CA LEU A 99 3.77 -1.64 6.58
C LEU A 99 4.29 -0.20 6.61
N VAL A 100 3.60 0.63 7.39
CA VAL A 100 3.98 2.04 7.61
C VAL A 100 5.31 2.10 8.33
N GLU A 101 6.18 3.02 7.90
CA GLU A 101 7.47 3.28 8.51
C GLU A 101 7.33 3.83 9.94
N GLY A 102 8.06 3.22 10.86
CA GLY A 102 8.09 3.59 12.27
C GLY A 102 6.99 2.94 13.10
N GLN A 103 7.08 3.20 14.41
CA GLN A 103 6.08 2.83 15.41
C GLN A 103 5.04 3.96 15.49
N ARG A 104 3.94 3.84 14.72
CA ARG A 104 2.98 4.90 14.41
C ARG A 104 1.53 4.50 14.68
N ALA A 105 1.29 3.46 15.48
CA ALA A 105 -0.07 2.95 15.72
C ALA A 105 -0.98 4.01 16.36
N ASP A 106 -0.48 4.81 17.31
CA ASP A 106 -1.24 5.91 17.93
C ASP A 106 -1.65 6.98 16.91
N ASP A 107 -0.71 7.36 16.03
CA ASP A 107 -0.93 8.41 15.03
C ASP A 107 -1.94 7.96 13.97
N LEU A 108 -1.84 6.70 13.53
CA LEU A 108 -2.81 6.09 12.61
C LEU A 108 -4.19 5.99 13.27
N ALA A 109 -4.24 5.61 14.55
CA ALA A 109 -5.48 5.54 15.29
C ALA A 109 -6.16 6.90 15.42
N ALA A 110 -5.41 7.94 15.78
CA ALA A 110 -5.91 9.31 15.83
C ALA A 110 -6.40 9.78 14.46
N LYS A 111 -5.64 9.51 13.39
CA LYS A 111 -5.97 9.96 12.04
C LYS A 111 -7.25 9.29 11.50
N TYR A 112 -7.41 7.99 11.72
CA TYR A 112 -8.48 7.19 11.11
C TYR A 112 -9.60 6.80 12.08
N GLY A 113 -9.61 7.40 13.27
CA GLY A 113 -10.64 7.20 14.29
C GLY A 113 -10.70 5.78 14.82
N LEU A 114 -9.54 5.12 14.97
CA LEU A 114 -9.46 3.75 15.47
C LEU A 114 -9.49 3.75 17.00
N LYS A 115 -10.06 2.70 17.59
CA LYS A 115 -10.14 2.51 19.04
C LYS A 115 -9.20 1.40 19.48
N PRO A 116 -8.67 1.43 20.72
CA PRO A 116 -7.82 0.35 21.22
C PRO A 116 -8.50 -1.00 21.05
N GLU A 117 -7.76 -1.98 20.56
CA GLU A 117 -8.26 -3.35 20.48
C GLU A 117 -8.41 -3.92 21.89
N THR A 118 -9.47 -4.69 22.10
CA THR A 118 -9.72 -5.42 23.34
C THR A 118 -9.28 -6.88 23.26
N SER A 119 -8.80 -7.31 22.09
CA SER A 119 -8.30 -8.66 21.82
C SER A 119 -7.12 -8.57 20.86
N ASP A 120 -6.12 -9.43 21.06
CA ASP A 120 -4.95 -9.54 20.18
C ASP A 120 -5.32 -10.32 18.91
N LEU A 121 -6.01 -9.65 17.98
CA LEU A 121 -6.52 -10.23 16.74
C LEU A 121 -5.42 -10.80 15.82
N LEU A 122 -4.14 -10.51 16.07
CA LEU A 122 -2.97 -11.17 15.45
C LEU A 122 -1.88 -11.62 16.45
N GLY A 123 -2.23 -11.75 17.74
CA GLY A 123 -1.45 -12.43 18.79
C GLY A 123 -0.04 -11.91 19.12
N THR A 124 0.51 -10.95 18.38
CA THR A 124 1.93 -10.53 18.46
C THR A 124 2.11 -9.01 18.52
N SER A 125 1.00 -8.27 18.57
CA SER A 125 1.01 -6.82 18.66
C SER A 125 1.23 -6.39 20.11
N THR A 126 2.12 -5.42 20.33
CA THR A 126 2.24 -4.74 21.63
C THR A 126 1.30 -3.56 21.76
N LYS A 127 0.76 -3.08 20.63
CA LYS A 127 -0.22 -1.99 20.56
C LYS A 127 -1.07 -2.12 19.29
N GLY A 128 -2.37 -2.31 19.48
CA GLY A 128 -3.35 -2.49 18.42
C GLY A 128 -4.56 -1.56 18.55
N TYR A 129 -5.03 -1.06 17.41
CA TYR A 129 -6.28 -0.30 17.29
C TYR A 129 -7.11 -0.85 16.14
N SER A 130 -8.43 -0.83 16.28
CA SER A 130 -9.35 -1.19 15.21
C SER A 130 -10.58 -0.31 15.16
N ARG A 131 -11.23 -0.32 13.99
CA ARG A 131 -12.59 0.19 13.80
C ARG A 131 -13.30 -0.70 12.78
N GLU A 132 -14.45 -1.22 13.18
CA GLU A 132 -15.34 -1.93 12.26
C GLU A 132 -15.80 -1.00 11.14
N LEU A 133 -15.95 -1.56 9.93
CA LEU A 133 -16.61 -0.83 8.85
C LEU A 133 -18.11 -0.67 9.15
N PRO A 134 -18.73 0.43 8.68
CA PRO A 134 -20.18 0.60 8.68
C PRO A 134 -20.89 -0.59 8.01
N ALA A 135 -22.15 -0.84 8.41
CA ALA A 135 -22.91 -2.01 7.97
C ALA A 135 -23.09 -2.09 6.44
N ASP A 136 -23.19 -0.95 5.75
CA ASP A 136 -23.30 -0.83 4.29
C ASP A 136 -21.98 -1.07 3.54
N GLN A 137 -20.87 -1.22 4.28
CA GLN A 137 -19.53 -1.51 3.76
C GLN A 137 -19.01 -2.88 4.22
N GLN A 138 -19.81 -3.62 5.00
CA GLN A 138 -19.52 -5.00 5.33
C GLN A 138 -19.84 -5.89 4.12
N PRO A 139 -19.08 -6.98 3.90
CA PRO A 139 -19.45 -7.97 2.91
C PRO A 139 -20.80 -8.61 3.27
N GLU A 140 -21.51 -9.11 2.26
CA GLU A 140 -22.79 -9.81 2.47
C GLU A 140 -22.63 -10.94 3.51
N PRO A 141 -23.57 -11.06 4.47
CA PRO A 141 -23.52 -12.11 5.47
C PRO A 141 -23.35 -13.50 4.84
N GLY A 142 -22.42 -14.30 5.38
CA GLY A 142 -22.17 -15.65 4.91
C GLY A 142 -21.13 -15.80 3.79
N LEU A 143 -20.63 -14.69 3.20
CA LEU A 143 -19.51 -14.77 2.25
C LEU A 143 -18.16 -15.10 2.90
N ALA A 144 -17.97 -14.69 4.17
CA ALA A 144 -16.71 -14.87 4.91
C ALA A 144 -16.89 -15.61 6.25
N GLY A 145 -18.06 -16.20 6.50
CA GLY A 145 -18.44 -16.73 7.83
C GLY A 145 -18.91 -15.62 8.80
N PRO A 146 -19.18 -15.96 10.07
CA PRO A 146 -19.50 -14.97 11.10
C PRO A 146 -18.27 -14.09 11.37
N GLY A 147 -18.43 -12.78 11.29
CA GLY A 147 -17.33 -11.83 11.44
C GLY A 147 -17.61 -10.47 10.79
N LYS A 148 -16.65 -9.55 10.96
CA LYS A 148 -16.72 -8.18 10.44
C LYS A 148 -15.38 -7.75 9.86
N VAL A 149 -15.44 -7.02 8.76
CA VAL A 149 -14.31 -6.29 8.21
C VAL A 149 -14.05 -5.05 9.07
N ARG A 150 -12.77 -4.81 9.35
CA ARG A 150 -12.26 -3.74 10.20
C ARG A 150 -11.04 -3.09 9.55
N ILE A 151 -10.84 -1.82 9.83
CA ILE A 151 -9.55 -1.17 9.63
C ILE A 151 -8.75 -1.37 10.92
N VAL A 152 -7.51 -1.83 10.79
CA VAL A 152 -6.64 -2.13 11.93
C VAL A 152 -5.30 -1.43 11.79
N ALA A 153 -4.76 -0.96 12.91
CA ALA A 153 -3.42 -0.42 13.01
C ALA A 153 -2.69 -1.13 14.16
N ARG A 154 -1.62 -1.87 13.85
CA ARG A 154 -0.92 -2.72 14.83
C ARG A 154 0.58 -2.56 14.72
N GLN A 155 1.25 -2.51 15.86
CA GLN A 155 2.70 -2.55 15.93
C GLN A 155 3.15 -3.54 17.01
N GLY A 156 4.37 -4.05 16.91
CA GLY A 156 4.90 -5.06 17.83
C GLY A 156 6.26 -5.58 17.40
N ASP A 157 6.84 -6.48 18.20
CA ASP A 157 8.18 -7.02 17.97
C ASP A 157 8.27 -7.85 16.69
N ALA A 158 7.14 -8.42 16.25
CA ALA A 158 7.00 -9.10 14.97
C ALA A 158 7.19 -8.16 13.76
N LEU A 159 7.02 -6.85 13.93
CA LEU A 159 7.13 -5.82 12.89
C LEU A 159 8.13 -4.74 13.35
N PRO A 160 9.43 -5.06 13.42
CA PRO A 160 10.42 -4.15 13.99
C PRO A 160 10.52 -2.86 13.17
N GLY A 161 10.31 -1.74 13.85
CA GLY A 161 10.36 -0.41 13.23
C GLY A 161 9.24 -0.12 12.22
N LYS A 162 8.16 -0.91 12.23
CA LYS A 162 7.03 -0.78 11.32
C LYS A 162 5.70 -0.85 12.06
N THR A 163 4.67 -0.31 11.42
CA THR A 163 3.28 -0.42 11.88
C THR A 163 2.43 -0.96 10.74
N LEU A 164 1.72 -2.06 10.98
CA LEU A 164 0.72 -2.57 10.08
C LEU A 164 -0.47 -1.61 10.05
N LEU A 165 -0.89 -1.17 8.86
CA LEU A 165 -2.21 -0.61 8.60
C LEU A 165 -2.89 -1.57 7.62
N ALA A 166 -4.05 -2.12 7.97
CA ALA A 166 -4.71 -3.11 7.13
C ALA A 166 -6.23 -3.03 7.16
N CYS A 167 -6.83 -3.48 6.07
CA CYS A 167 -8.20 -3.93 6.01
C CYS A 167 -8.22 -5.44 6.30
N GLU A 168 -8.91 -5.83 7.36
CA GLU A 168 -8.90 -7.22 7.86
C GLU A 168 -10.32 -7.71 8.14
N PHE A 169 -10.60 -8.95 7.80
CA PHE A 169 -11.78 -9.66 8.28
C PHE A 169 -11.49 -10.35 9.62
N ALA A 170 -12.15 -9.90 10.68
CA ALA A 170 -12.06 -10.49 12.02
C ALA A 170 -13.28 -11.37 12.30
N PRO A 171 -13.11 -12.68 12.59
CA PRO A 171 -14.22 -13.57 12.94
C PRO A 171 -14.90 -13.15 14.25
N ASP A 172 -16.20 -13.43 14.37
CA ASP A 172 -16.93 -13.32 15.63
C ASP A 172 -16.58 -14.57 16.47
N PHE A 173 -15.66 -14.46 17.44
CA PHE A 173 -15.32 -15.56 18.36
C PHE A 173 -16.15 -15.50 19.66
#